data_AF-A0A7R7DLZ5-F1
#
_entry.id   AF-A0A7R7DLZ5-F1
#
_cell.length_a   1.000
_cell.length_b   1.000
_cell.length_c   1.000
_cell.angle_alpha   90.00
_cell.angle_beta   90.00
_cell.angle_gamma   90.00
#
_symmetry.space_group_name_H-M   'P 1'
#
loop_
_entity.id
_entity.type
_entity.pdbx_description
1 polymer ?
#
loop_
_entity_poly.entity_id
_entity_poly.type
_entity_poly.pdbx_seq_one_letter_code
_entity_poly.pdbx_strand_id
1 'polypeptide(L)'
;MASWTTRCTASASLSPGRRASTSHLASSYSIDLDLNVGQIGGHTGNVITDRIRVRRAADRGRYTRADVEQVLDASLVAHVAFVDSGQPWCIPFLHARVGDVVYLHGSTGSRAMRVLAAGAEACLTVTVLDGLVLARSVFEHSANYRSAVLFGRFAPVSPDRRAVALRAFTERLVPGRWDEVRGPSEKELAKTSILAMAWDEASVKVRTGPPSDGRSPDATDDAWAGVLPFATGFGPPQPAPELPVGLPLPRSVRAVYGPDPDAAKEGRQNRR
;
A
#
# COMPACT_ATOMS: atom_id res chain seq x y z
N MET A 1 37.01 -17.41 20.80
CA MET A 1 35.87 -18.35 20.81
C MET A 1 34.81 -17.81 21.74
N ALA A 2 33.83 -17.07 21.23
CA ALA A 2 32.71 -16.57 22.03
C ALA A 2 31.44 -17.30 21.58
N SER A 3 30.95 -18.17 22.46
CA SER A 3 29.76 -18.99 22.29
C SER A 3 28.52 -18.15 22.61
N TRP A 4 27.69 -17.87 21.60
CA TRP A 4 26.33 -17.36 21.79
C TRP A 4 25.35 -18.52 21.72
N THR A 5 25.02 -19.12 22.86
CA THR A 5 23.93 -20.09 22.97
C THR A 5 22.68 -19.38 23.49
N THR A 6 21.75 -19.06 22.59
CA THR A 6 20.38 -18.69 22.97
C THR A 6 19.50 -19.92 22.81
N ARG A 7 19.05 -20.50 23.94
CA ARG A 7 18.01 -21.53 23.94
C ARG A 7 16.66 -20.86 23.66
N CYS A 8 16.03 -21.22 22.55
CA CYS A 8 14.62 -20.96 22.31
C CYS A 8 13.82 -22.21 22.69
N THR A 9 13.06 -22.17 23.79
CA THR A 9 12.01 -23.15 24.06
C THR A 9 10.74 -22.67 23.38
N ALA A 10 10.40 -23.29 22.25
CA ALA A 10 9.12 -23.09 21.59
C ALA A 10 8.13 -24.18 22.04
N SER A 11 7.04 -23.78 22.68
CA SER A 11 5.82 -24.58 22.73
C SER A 11 4.60 -23.68 22.65
N ALA A 12 4.03 -23.55 21.45
CA ALA A 12 2.63 -23.25 21.24
C ALA A 12 2.28 -23.62 19.79
N SER A 13 1.61 -24.76 19.62
CA SER A 13 1.02 -25.18 18.36
C SER A 13 -0.13 -24.25 18.00
N LEU A 14 0.08 -23.35 17.04
CA LEU A 14 -1.00 -22.59 16.41
C LEU A 14 -1.42 -23.32 15.14
N SER A 15 -2.65 -23.84 15.15
CA SER A 15 -3.29 -24.39 13.95
C SER A 15 -3.51 -23.28 12.91
N PRO A 16 -3.35 -23.55 11.61
CA PRO A 16 -3.52 -22.54 10.58
C PRO A 16 -5.01 -22.26 10.36
N GLY A 17 -5.52 -21.24 11.04
CA GLY A 17 -6.83 -20.68 10.75
C GLY A 17 -6.80 -20.01 9.37
N ARG A 18 -7.65 -20.47 8.44
CA ARG A 18 -7.97 -19.73 7.21
C ARG A 18 -8.34 -18.29 7.60
N ARG A 19 -7.53 -17.30 7.23
CA ARG A 19 -7.84 -15.88 7.36
C ARG A 19 -7.89 -15.24 5.98
N ALA A 20 -8.87 -14.36 5.82
CA ALA A 20 -9.29 -13.80 4.54
C ALA A 20 -8.14 -13.10 3.83
N SER A 21 -8.05 -13.35 2.52
CA SER A 21 -7.21 -12.63 1.58
C SER A 21 -7.55 -11.13 1.64
N THR A 22 -6.51 -10.28 1.68
CA THR A 22 -6.58 -8.82 1.56
C THR A 22 -7.11 -8.31 0.20
N SER A 23 -7.58 -9.21 -0.67
CA SER A 23 -8.29 -8.87 -1.92
C SER A 23 -9.56 -8.03 -1.72
N HIS A 24 -10.02 -7.82 -0.48
CA HIS A 24 -11.26 -7.06 -0.19
C HIS A 24 -11.09 -5.53 -0.28
N LEU A 25 -9.86 -5.00 -0.39
CA LEU A 25 -9.66 -3.57 -0.69
C LEU A 25 -9.96 -3.21 -2.15
N ALA A 26 -10.25 -4.20 -3.00
CA ALA A 26 -10.68 -4.05 -4.38
C ALA A 26 -12.22 -4.12 -4.52
N SER A 27 -12.97 -3.72 -3.48
CA SER A 27 -14.42 -3.50 -3.64
C SER A 27 -14.61 -2.33 -4.58
N SER A 28 -15.29 -2.59 -5.70
CA SER A 28 -15.67 -1.68 -6.77
C SER A 28 -16.57 -0.54 -6.27
N TYR A 29 -15.99 0.43 -5.57
CA TYR A 29 -16.58 1.75 -5.42
C TYR A 29 -16.06 2.58 -6.60
N SER A 30 -16.75 2.45 -7.74
CA SER A 30 -16.59 3.37 -8.86
C SER A 30 -17.23 4.69 -8.44
N ILE A 31 -16.48 5.53 -7.71
CA ILE A 31 -16.86 6.94 -7.68
C ILE A 31 -16.50 7.44 -9.07
N ASP A 32 -17.50 7.77 -9.90
CA ASP A 32 -17.34 8.53 -11.15
C ASP A 32 -16.94 9.98 -10.79
N LEU A 33 -15.75 10.05 -10.19
CA LEU A 33 -14.88 11.17 -10.01
C LEU A 33 -14.41 11.64 -11.36
N ASP A 34 -15.17 12.48 -12.08
CA ASP A 34 -14.62 13.29 -13.15
C ASP A 34 -13.69 14.35 -12.53
N LEU A 35 -12.68 13.88 -11.78
CA LEU A 35 -11.55 14.59 -11.19
C LEU A 35 -10.59 14.90 -12.33
N ASN A 36 -11.11 15.54 -13.37
CA ASN A 36 -10.32 16.13 -14.41
C ASN A 36 -9.61 17.33 -13.78
N VAL A 37 -8.46 17.04 -13.15
CA VAL A 37 -7.54 18.05 -12.65
C VAL A 37 -7.12 18.79 -13.91
N GLY A 38 -7.50 20.07 -14.03
CA GLY A 38 -7.31 20.86 -15.23
C GLY A 38 -5.97 20.59 -15.90
N GLN A 39 -6.04 20.11 -17.15
CA GLN A 39 -4.89 19.82 -18.02
C GLN A 39 -3.78 18.93 -17.43
N ILE A 40 -4.13 17.81 -16.81
CA ILE A 40 -3.22 16.65 -16.85
C ILE A 40 -3.67 15.84 -18.06
N GLY A 41 -2.86 15.82 -19.13
CA GLY A 41 -3.24 15.29 -20.44
C GLY A 41 -3.84 13.88 -20.36
N GLY A 42 -4.80 13.57 -21.24
CA GLY A 42 -5.42 12.24 -21.30
C GLY A 42 -4.40 11.17 -21.67
N HIS A 43 -4.39 10.06 -20.93
CA HIS A 43 -3.36 9.03 -20.99
C HIS A 43 -3.67 7.91 -21.99
N THR A 44 -2.70 7.59 -22.85
CA THR A 44 -2.78 6.53 -23.88
C THR A 44 -2.17 5.18 -23.46
N GLY A 45 -1.98 4.94 -22.16
CA GLY A 45 -1.38 3.71 -21.62
C GLY A 45 0.08 3.87 -21.18
N ASN A 46 0.63 2.84 -20.55
CA ASN A 46 1.98 2.88 -19.98
C ASN A 46 3.07 2.83 -21.07
N VAL A 47 3.93 3.85 -21.14
CA VAL A 47 5.01 4.00 -22.12
C VAL A 47 6.26 3.28 -21.61
N ILE A 48 6.65 2.21 -22.31
CA ILE A 48 7.85 1.43 -21.95
C ILE A 48 9.11 2.11 -22.49
N THR A 49 9.81 2.82 -21.62
CA THR A 49 11.10 3.45 -21.90
C THR A 49 12.28 2.60 -21.42
N ASP A 50 13.49 2.92 -21.88
CA ASP A 50 14.71 2.30 -21.35
C ASP A 50 14.93 2.57 -19.85
N ARG A 51 14.44 3.72 -19.35
CA ARG A 51 14.50 4.14 -17.95
C ARG A 51 13.76 3.17 -17.03
N ILE A 52 12.60 2.66 -17.46
CA ILE A 52 11.76 1.78 -16.64
C ILE A 52 11.98 0.29 -16.92
N ARG A 53 12.87 -0.07 -17.85
CA ARG A 53 13.14 -1.48 -18.19
C ARG A 53 13.90 -2.18 -17.05
N VAL A 54 13.31 -3.25 -16.52
CA VAL A 54 13.92 -4.09 -15.48
C VAL A 54 15.02 -4.91 -16.13
N ARG A 55 16.27 -4.73 -15.68
CA ARG A 55 17.45 -5.42 -16.25
C ARG A 55 17.77 -6.73 -15.54
N ARG A 56 17.85 -6.72 -14.21
CA ARG A 56 18.16 -7.92 -13.41
C ARG A 56 16.89 -8.69 -13.07
N ALA A 57 16.85 -9.98 -13.42
CA ALA A 57 15.65 -10.82 -13.37
C ALA A 57 14.50 -10.17 -14.16
N ALA A 58 14.75 -9.92 -15.45
CA ALA A 58 13.84 -9.21 -16.35
C ALA A 58 12.50 -9.94 -16.57
N ASP A 59 12.50 -11.27 -16.42
CA ASP A 59 11.31 -12.14 -16.41
C ASP A 59 10.30 -11.76 -15.31
N ARG A 60 10.74 -11.03 -14.29
CA ARG A 60 9.90 -10.50 -13.19
C ARG A 60 9.30 -9.13 -13.50
N GLY A 61 9.71 -8.49 -14.60
CA GLY A 61 9.19 -7.20 -15.04
C GLY A 61 7.76 -7.32 -15.55
N ARG A 62 6.91 -6.38 -15.16
CA ARG A 62 5.52 -6.25 -15.56
C ARG A 62 5.26 -4.79 -15.90
N TYR A 63 4.46 -4.54 -16.94
CA TYR A 63 4.34 -3.21 -17.56
C TYR A 63 2.90 -2.86 -17.95
N THR A 64 1.94 -3.73 -17.71
CA THR A 64 0.55 -3.38 -17.99
C THR A 64 0.06 -2.40 -16.94
N ARG A 65 -0.93 -1.59 -17.30
CA ARG A 65 -1.59 -0.70 -16.36
C ARG A 65 -2.21 -1.46 -15.18
N ALA A 66 -2.85 -2.59 -15.48
CA ALA A 66 -3.44 -3.45 -14.45
C ALA A 66 -2.41 -3.95 -13.41
N ASP A 67 -1.18 -4.26 -13.85
CA ASP A 67 -0.11 -4.65 -12.92
C ASP A 67 0.25 -3.50 -11.96
N VAL A 68 0.34 -2.26 -12.47
CA VAL A 68 0.66 -1.07 -11.66
C VAL A 68 -0.46 -0.79 -10.66
N GLU A 69 -1.70 -0.78 -11.14
CA GLU A 69 -2.89 -0.52 -10.33
C GLU A 69 -3.03 -1.52 -9.18
N GLN A 70 -2.81 -2.82 -9.46
CA GLN A 70 -2.88 -3.87 -8.44
C GLN A 70 -1.88 -3.64 -7.30
N VAL A 71 -0.67 -3.14 -7.59
CA VAL A 71 0.34 -2.87 -6.57
C VAL A 71 0.04 -1.58 -5.80
N LEU A 72 -0.34 -0.51 -6.50
CA LEU A 72 -0.77 0.74 -5.86
C LEU A 72 -1.95 0.50 -4.90
N ASP A 73 -2.83 -0.43 -5.25
CA ASP A 73 -4.03 -0.74 -4.49
C ASP A 73 -3.83 -1.68 -3.30
N ALA A 74 -2.69 -2.38 -3.27
CA ALA A 74 -2.34 -3.34 -2.23
C ALA A 74 -1.62 -2.70 -1.02
N SER A 75 -1.30 -1.41 -1.08
CA SER A 75 -0.65 -0.66 0.00
C SER A 75 -1.38 0.66 0.24
N LEU A 76 -1.42 1.09 1.51
CA LEU A 76 -1.89 2.45 1.87
C LEU A 76 -0.77 3.49 1.79
N VAL A 77 0.48 3.02 1.76
CA VAL A 77 1.68 3.86 1.84
C VAL A 77 2.47 3.76 0.54
N ALA A 78 2.90 4.92 0.05
CA ALA A 78 3.89 5.08 -1.00
C ALA A 78 5.10 5.87 -0.47
N HIS A 79 6.26 5.61 -1.04
CA HIS A 79 7.48 6.39 -0.81
C HIS A 79 7.71 7.28 -2.01
N VAL A 80 7.77 8.60 -1.79
CA VAL A 80 7.93 9.58 -2.86
C VAL A 80 9.33 10.17 -2.76
N ALA A 81 10.15 9.86 -3.75
CA ALA A 81 11.48 10.41 -3.89
C ALA A 81 11.49 11.61 -4.84
N PHE A 82 12.21 12.67 -4.48
CA PHE A 82 12.36 13.89 -5.26
C PHE A 82 13.68 14.57 -4.89
N VAL A 83 14.14 15.49 -5.74
CA VAL A 83 15.34 16.29 -5.48
C VAL A 83 14.94 17.70 -5.07
N ASP A 84 15.55 18.20 -3.99
CA ASP A 84 15.41 19.58 -3.54
C ASP A 84 16.81 20.14 -3.27
N SER A 85 17.19 21.20 -3.99
CA SER A 85 18.50 21.83 -3.89
C SER A 85 19.68 20.85 -4.07
N GLY A 86 19.55 19.92 -5.03
CA GLY A 86 20.55 18.88 -5.33
C GLY A 86 20.57 17.69 -4.37
N GLN A 87 19.85 17.75 -3.24
CA GLN A 87 19.74 16.65 -2.28
C GLN A 87 18.56 15.73 -2.65
N PRO A 88 18.76 14.41 -2.79
CA PRO A 88 17.65 13.46 -2.88
C PRO A 88 16.95 13.31 -1.52
N TRP A 89 15.63 13.33 -1.55
CA TRP A 89 14.73 13.04 -0.44
C TRP A 89 13.86 11.85 -0.78
N CYS A 90 13.41 11.12 0.24
CA CYS A 90 12.42 10.05 0.11
C CYS A 90 11.49 10.11 1.32
N ILE A 91 10.22 10.47 1.08
CA ILE A 91 9.26 10.73 2.14
C ILE A 91 8.08 9.75 2.02
N PRO A 92 7.68 9.06 3.10
CA PRO A 92 6.50 8.22 3.09
C PRO A 92 5.24 9.09 3.13
N PHE A 93 4.25 8.70 2.32
CA PHE A 93 2.93 9.31 2.29
C PHE A 93 1.85 8.23 2.32
N LEU A 94 0.71 8.54 2.93
CA LEU A 94 -0.52 7.88 2.52
C LEU A 94 -0.83 8.32 1.08
N HIS A 95 -1.21 7.38 0.23
CA HIS A 95 -1.64 7.67 -1.14
C HIS A 95 -3.03 7.10 -1.41
N ALA A 96 -3.69 7.68 -2.40
CA ALA A 96 -4.91 7.10 -2.97
C ALA A 96 -4.80 7.13 -4.48
N ARG A 97 -5.16 6.02 -5.12
CA ARG A 97 -5.32 5.95 -6.57
C ARG A 97 -6.78 6.11 -6.92
N VAL A 98 -7.09 6.98 -7.89
CA VAL A 98 -8.40 7.12 -8.51
C VAL A 98 -8.18 7.16 -10.01
N GLY A 99 -8.64 6.15 -10.73
CA GLY A 99 -8.32 5.99 -12.16
C GLY A 99 -6.79 5.89 -12.39
N ASP A 100 -6.26 6.77 -13.25
CA ASP A 100 -4.83 6.97 -13.59
C ASP A 100 -4.14 8.03 -12.75
N VAL A 101 -4.75 8.48 -11.66
CA VAL A 101 -4.18 9.55 -10.86
C VAL A 101 -3.88 9.07 -9.46
N VAL A 102 -2.64 9.29 -9.01
CA VAL A 102 -2.26 9.11 -7.61
C VAL A 102 -2.36 10.45 -6.91
N TYR A 103 -3.07 10.46 -5.78
CA TYR A 103 -3.24 11.61 -4.92
C TYR A 103 -2.42 11.46 -3.65
N LEU A 104 -1.83 12.57 -3.24
CA LEU A 104 -1.21 12.78 -1.93
C LEU A 104 -1.90 13.95 -1.24
N HIS A 105 -1.91 13.97 0.08
CA HIS A 105 -2.30 15.16 0.82
C HIS A 105 -1.35 15.42 1.99
N GLY A 106 -1.36 16.65 2.49
CA GLY A 106 -0.56 17.05 3.63
C GLY A 106 -0.72 18.53 3.95
N SER A 107 0.01 18.99 4.96
CA SER A 107 0.02 20.42 5.35
C SER A 107 0.56 21.29 4.22
N THR A 108 -0.07 22.45 3.98
CA THR A 108 0.46 23.50 3.09
C THR A 108 1.83 24.02 3.54
N GLY A 109 2.18 23.87 4.81
CA GLY A 109 3.50 24.23 5.35
C GLY A 109 4.60 23.18 5.11
N SER A 110 4.26 21.97 4.64
CA SER A 110 5.24 20.91 4.41
C SER A 110 6.20 21.27 3.28
N ARG A 111 7.52 21.14 3.52
CA ARG A 111 8.55 21.33 2.48
C ARG A 111 8.34 20.38 1.31
N ALA A 112 8.13 19.09 1.58
CA ALA A 112 7.90 18.10 0.55
C ALA A 112 6.68 18.45 -0.30
N MET A 113 5.57 18.86 0.33
CA MET A 113 4.36 19.27 -0.39
C MET A 113 4.61 20.50 -1.28
N ARG A 114 5.37 21.49 -0.79
CA ARG A 114 5.71 22.70 -1.59
C ARG A 114 6.60 22.37 -2.79
N VAL A 115 7.63 21.56 -2.60
CA VAL A 115 8.55 21.16 -3.68
C VAL A 115 7.82 20.34 -4.74
N LEU A 116 7.01 19.37 -4.33
CA LEU A 116 6.20 18.55 -5.24
C LEU A 116 5.14 19.39 -5.96
N ALA A 117 4.47 20.32 -5.27
CA ALA A 117 3.49 21.24 -5.87
C ALA A 117 4.10 22.18 -6.92
N ALA A 118 5.39 22.51 -6.77
CA ALA A 118 6.14 23.30 -7.74
C ALA A 118 6.54 22.49 -8.99
N GLY A 119 6.14 21.22 -9.08
CA GLY A 119 6.35 20.38 -10.26
C GLY A 119 7.71 19.68 -10.28
N ALA A 120 8.36 19.47 -9.14
CA ALA A 120 9.57 18.67 -9.05
C ALA A 120 9.36 17.26 -9.65
N GLU A 121 10.37 16.71 -10.32
CA GLU A 121 10.33 15.31 -10.74
C GLU A 121 10.26 14.41 -9.53
N ALA A 122 9.31 13.47 -9.58
CA ALA A 122 9.05 12.54 -8.51
C ALA A 122 9.16 11.11 -9.01
N CYS A 123 9.69 10.26 -8.13
CA CYS A 123 9.64 8.81 -8.23
C CYS A 123 8.76 8.30 -7.10
N LEU A 124 7.58 7.80 -7.42
CA LEU A 124 6.67 7.17 -6.47
C LEU A 124 6.91 5.66 -6.47
N THR A 125 7.22 5.11 -5.30
CA THR A 125 7.48 3.69 -5.10
C THR A 125 6.50 3.09 -4.10
N VAL A 126 5.85 2.00 -4.50
CA VAL A 126 5.08 1.13 -3.59
C VAL A 126 5.73 -0.23 -3.56
N THR A 127 5.87 -0.82 -2.38
CA THR A 127 6.39 -2.18 -2.19
C THR A 127 5.48 -2.95 -1.23
N VAL A 128 5.11 -4.16 -1.65
CA VAL A 128 4.34 -5.11 -0.85
C VAL A 128 5.20 -6.37 -0.69
N LEU A 129 5.53 -6.69 0.57
CA LEU A 129 6.20 -7.94 0.92
C LEU A 129 5.15 -9.04 1.05
N ASP A 130 5.30 -10.13 0.33
CA ASP A 130 4.36 -11.27 0.35
C ASP A 130 4.95 -12.49 1.09
N GLY A 131 6.27 -12.51 1.35
CA GLY A 131 6.90 -13.54 2.18
C GLY A 131 8.41 -13.59 2.06
N LEU A 132 9.07 -14.27 3.00
CA LEU A 132 10.49 -14.59 2.93
C LEU A 132 10.68 -15.92 2.20
N VAL A 133 11.69 -16.01 1.35
CA VAL A 133 12.05 -17.26 0.67
C VAL A 133 13.37 -17.74 1.22
N LEU A 134 13.32 -18.85 1.95
CA LEU A 134 14.44 -19.44 2.67
C LEU A 134 14.90 -20.66 1.88
N ALA A 135 16.07 -20.54 1.24
CA ALA A 135 16.74 -21.61 0.52
C ALA A 135 17.67 -22.40 1.46
N ARG A 136 18.31 -23.48 0.98
CA ARG A 136 19.33 -24.23 1.73
C ARG A 136 20.66 -23.49 1.79
N SER A 137 20.98 -22.72 0.75
CA SER A 137 22.10 -21.78 0.73
C SER A 137 21.64 -20.36 1.08
N VAL A 138 22.43 -19.67 1.92
CA VAL A 138 22.19 -18.25 2.28
C VAL A 138 22.22 -17.36 1.04
N PHE A 139 23.02 -17.70 0.02
CA PHE A 139 23.10 -16.94 -1.23
C PHE A 139 21.77 -16.93 -1.99
N GLU A 140 21.00 -18.02 -1.92
CA GLU A 140 19.72 -18.21 -2.62
C GLU A 140 18.51 -17.72 -1.81
N HIS A 141 18.72 -17.19 -0.59
CA HIS A 141 17.65 -16.53 0.17
C HIS A 141 17.10 -15.32 -0.59
N SER A 142 15.79 -15.09 -0.46
CA SER A 142 15.11 -14.00 -1.14
C SER A 142 13.78 -13.64 -0.45
N ALA A 143 12.91 -12.94 -1.18
CA ALA A 143 11.55 -12.61 -0.76
C ALA A 143 10.58 -12.73 -1.92
N ASN A 144 9.34 -13.10 -1.64
CA ASN A 144 8.22 -12.86 -2.55
C ASN A 144 7.70 -11.45 -2.30
N TYR A 145 7.51 -10.68 -3.38
CA TYR A 145 7.15 -9.28 -3.32
C TYR A 145 6.49 -8.83 -4.61
N ARG A 146 5.81 -7.68 -4.52
CA ARG A 146 5.36 -6.87 -5.63
C ARG A 146 5.80 -5.43 -5.39
N SER A 147 6.41 -4.79 -6.38
CA SER A 147 6.80 -3.39 -6.28
C SER A 147 6.44 -2.63 -7.55
N ALA A 148 5.94 -1.41 -7.42
CA ALA A 148 5.69 -0.49 -8.51
C ALA A 148 6.56 0.75 -8.34
N VAL A 149 7.17 1.20 -9.44
CA VAL A 149 7.94 2.45 -9.52
C VAL A 149 7.35 3.28 -10.64
N LEU A 150 6.86 4.47 -10.31
CA LEU A 150 6.21 5.41 -11.21
C LEU A 150 7.02 6.71 -11.26
N PHE A 151 7.23 7.25 -12.46
CA PHE A 151 7.83 8.56 -12.65
C PHE A 151 6.77 9.57 -13.10
N GLY A 152 6.86 10.79 -12.57
CA GLY A 152 5.94 11.86 -12.96
C GLY A 152 6.22 13.17 -12.22
N ARG A 153 5.29 14.10 -12.35
CA ARG A 153 5.29 15.39 -11.64
C ARG A 153 3.95 15.57 -10.97
N PHE A 154 3.98 15.96 -9.70
CA PHE A 154 2.77 16.31 -8.98
C PHE A 154 2.32 17.73 -9.36
N ALA A 155 1.01 17.92 -9.40
CA ALA A 155 0.37 19.21 -9.58
C ALA A 155 -0.66 19.44 -8.45
N PRO A 156 -0.85 20.70 -8.00
CA PRO A 156 -1.87 21.00 -7.01
C PRO A 156 -3.27 20.80 -7.58
N VAL A 157 -4.15 20.17 -6.79
CA VAL A 157 -5.58 20.11 -7.10
C VAL A 157 -6.19 21.49 -6.92
N SER A 158 -7.01 21.92 -7.89
CA SER A 158 -7.67 23.23 -7.87
C SER A 158 -8.58 23.38 -6.64
N PRO A 159 -8.72 24.58 -6.07
CA PRO A 159 -9.46 24.80 -4.82
C PRO A 159 -10.89 24.23 -4.83
N ASP A 160 -11.60 24.39 -5.94
CA ASP A 160 -12.97 23.91 -6.16
C ASP A 160 -13.09 22.37 -6.16
N ARG A 161 -11.98 21.65 -6.43
CA ARG A 161 -11.95 20.19 -6.49
C ARG A 161 -11.38 19.53 -5.22
N ARG A 162 -10.85 20.30 -4.27
CA ARG A 162 -10.18 19.74 -3.07
C ARG A 162 -11.08 18.86 -2.22
N ALA A 163 -12.33 19.28 -1.97
CA ALA A 163 -13.27 18.49 -1.17
C ALA A 163 -13.56 17.14 -1.83
N VAL A 164 -13.71 17.14 -3.16
CA VAL A 164 -13.94 15.93 -3.95
C VAL A 164 -12.73 15.01 -3.93
N ALA A 165 -11.52 15.55 -4.10
CA ALA A 165 -10.29 14.77 -4.04
C ALA A 165 -10.06 14.19 -2.64
N LEU A 166 -10.33 14.96 -1.58
CA LEU A 166 -10.22 14.48 -0.20
C LEU A 166 -11.25 13.37 0.08
N ARG A 167 -12.48 13.50 -0.42
CA ARG A 167 -13.48 12.43 -0.35
C ARG A 167 -12.98 11.15 -1.00
N ALA A 168 -12.51 11.22 -2.24
CA ALA A 168 -12.00 10.05 -2.95
C ALA A 168 -10.82 9.41 -2.20
N PHE A 169 -9.93 10.23 -1.62
CA PHE A 169 -8.84 9.76 -0.77
C PHE A 169 -9.36 9.03 0.48
N THR A 170 -10.31 9.60 1.21
CA THR A 170 -10.92 8.99 2.39
C THR A 170 -11.59 7.65 2.05
N GLU A 171 -12.38 7.63 0.97
CA GLU A 171 -13.08 6.43 0.50
C GLU A 171 -12.11 5.33 0.05
N ARG A 172 -10.93 5.70 -0.47
CA ARG A 172 -9.89 4.72 -0.81
C ARG A 172 -9.31 4.05 0.42
N LEU A 173 -9.11 4.79 1.51
CA LEU A 173 -8.53 4.27 2.75
C LEU A 173 -9.54 3.45 3.55
N VAL A 174 -10.75 3.99 3.74
CA VAL A 174 -11.82 3.36 4.51
C VAL A 174 -13.14 3.63 3.79
N PRO A 175 -13.60 2.71 2.92
CA PRO A 175 -14.84 2.89 2.16
C PRO A 175 -16.07 3.15 3.05
N GLY A 176 -16.86 4.15 2.67
CA GLY A 176 -18.05 4.64 3.38
C GLY A 176 -17.74 5.60 4.53
N ARG A 177 -16.47 5.85 4.86
CA ARG A 177 -16.11 6.66 6.03
C ARG A 177 -16.49 8.12 5.87
N TRP A 178 -16.46 8.67 4.65
CA TRP A 178 -16.76 10.08 4.41
C TRP A 178 -18.17 10.46 4.88
N ASP A 179 -19.15 9.58 4.63
CA ASP A 179 -20.55 9.84 4.95
C ASP A 179 -20.89 9.61 6.44
N GLU A 180 -19.98 9.00 7.21
CA GLU A 180 -20.16 8.71 8.65
C GLU A 180 -19.56 9.78 9.57
N VAL A 181 -18.81 10.74 9.02
CA VAL A 181 -18.15 11.80 9.80
C VAL A 181 -18.44 13.18 9.22
N ARG A 182 -18.28 14.23 10.03
CA ARG A 182 -18.40 15.61 9.53
C ARG A 182 -17.38 15.86 8.43
N GLY A 183 -17.85 16.31 7.27
CA GLY A 183 -16.97 16.76 6.17
C GLY A 183 -16.08 17.95 6.56
N PRO A 184 -15.00 18.21 5.79
CA PRO A 184 -14.05 19.27 6.10
C PRO A 184 -14.68 20.66 5.95
N SER A 185 -14.31 21.57 6.84
CA SER A 185 -14.62 23.00 6.75
C SER A 185 -13.68 23.69 5.76
N GLU A 186 -14.06 24.89 5.31
CA GLU A 186 -13.23 25.71 4.43
C GLU A 186 -11.84 26.00 5.05
N LYS A 187 -11.79 26.23 6.37
CA LYS A 187 -10.53 26.47 7.10
C LYS A 187 -9.62 25.22 7.09
N GLU A 188 -10.20 24.03 7.20
CA GLU A 188 -9.44 22.77 7.14
C GLU A 188 -8.92 22.53 5.71
N LEU A 189 -9.75 22.77 4.68
CA LEU A 189 -9.34 22.67 3.27
C LEU A 189 -8.27 23.70 2.88
N ALA A 190 -8.31 24.91 3.44
CA ALA A 190 -7.31 25.95 3.19
C ALA A 190 -5.91 25.58 3.73
N LYS A 191 -5.85 24.79 4.81
CA LYS A 191 -4.59 24.31 5.41
C LYS A 191 -4.08 22.98 4.82
N THR A 192 -4.86 22.38 3.91
CA THR A 192 -4.56 21.10 3.29
C THR A 192 -4.13 21.30 1.84
N SER A 193 -2.91 20.85 1.52
CA SER A 193 -2.46 20.69 0.15
C SER A 193 -2.85 19.29 -0.33
N ILE A 194 -3.44 19.20 -1.52
CA ILE A 194 -3.75 17.95 -2.20
C ILE A 194 -3.06 18.01 -3.55
N LEU A 195 -2.23 17.01 -3.83
CA LEU A 195 -1.46 16.92 -5.05
C LEU A 195 -1.90 15.70 -5.85
N ALA A 196 -1.86 15.82 -7.16
CA ALA A 196 -2.24 14.77 -8.10
C ALA A 196 -1.08 14.51 -9.06
N MET A 197 -0.83 13.26 -9.40
CA MET A 197 0.14 12.85 -10.41
C MET A 197 -0.46 11.78 -11.30
N ALA A 198 -0.58 12.07 -12.59
CA ALA A 198 -0.76 11.04 -13.61
C ALA A 198 0.60 10.41 -13.93
N TRP A 199 0.60 9.18 -14.46
CA TRP A 199 1.83 8.45 -14.76
C TRP A 199 1.79 7.84 -16.16
N ASP A 200 2.80 8.16 -16.98
CA ASP A 200 3.03 7.51 -18.28
C ASP A 200 4.15 6.48 -18.21
N GLU A 201 5.08 6.62 -17.27
CA GLU A 201 6.24 5.74 -17.12
C GLU A 201 6.19 5.00 -15.79
N ALA A 202 5.77 3.74 -15.82
CA ALA A 202 5.69 2.88 -14.65
C ALA A 202 6.26 1.48 -14.91
N SER A 203 7.01 0.94 -13.95
CA SER A 203 7.44 -0.46 -13.96
C SER A 203 6.96 -1.19 -12.71
N VAL A 204 6.59 -2.45 -12.90
CA VAL A 204 6.32 -3.37 -11.82
C VAL A 204 7.34 -4.50 -11.82
N LYS A 205 7.73 -4.95 -10.63
CA LYS A 205 8.55 -6.14 -10.45
C LYS A 205 7.88 -7.07 -9.45
N VAL A 206 7.70 -8.32 -9.85
CA VAL A 206 7.02 -9.33 -9.04
C VAL A 206 7.88 -10.55 -8.87
N ARG A 207 8.03 -11.04 -7.63
CA ARG A 207 8.59 -12.35 -7.35
C ARG A 207 7.58 -13.16 -6.54
N THR A 208 7.29 -14.36 -7.02
CA THR A 208 6.47 -15.37 -6.35
C THR A 208 7.14 -16.73 -6.44
N GLY A 209 6.72 -17.66 -5.58
CA GLY A 209 7.13 -19.06 -5.65
C GLY A 209 8.22 -19.47 -4.65
N PRO A 210 8.69 -20.73 -4.75
CA PRO A 210 9.64 -21.33 -3.82
C PRO A 210 11.09 -20.85 -4.05
N PRO A 211 12.05 -21.30 -3.21
CA PRO A 211 13.49 -21.24 -3.52
C PRO A 211 13.85 -21.91 -4.85
N SER A 212 14.95 -21.48 -5.48
CA SER A 212 15.45 -21.98 -6.78
C SER A 212 16.50 -23.11 -6.66
N ASP A 213 16.93 -23.43 -5.45
CA ASP A 213 18.03 -24.35 -5.13
C ASP A 213 17.66 -25.84 -5.26
N GLY A 214 16.41 -26.19 -5.55
CA GLY A 214 15.96 -27.60 -5.66
C GLY A 214 16.62 -28.42 -6.77
N ARG A 215 17.42 -27.79 -7.64
CA ARG A 215 18.26 -28.45 -8.66
C ARG A 215 19.75 -28.17 -8.50
N SER A 216 20.16 -27.46 -7.44
CA SER A 216 21.57 -27.22 -7.14
C SER A 216 22.16 -28.41 -6.36
N PRO A 217 23.50 -28.47 -6.19
CA PRO A 217 24.13 -29.44 -5.30
C PRO A 217 23.61 -29.35 -3.85
N ASP A 218 23.17 -28.16 -3.41
CA ASP A 218 22.63 -27.94 -2.07
C ASP A 218 21.29 -28.67 -1.85
N ALA A 219 20.63 -29.17 -2.90
CA ALA A 219 19.34 -29.87 -2.78
C ALA A 219 19.39 -31.10 -1.86
N THR A 220 20.58 -31.67 -1.66
CA THR A 220 20.81 -32.81 -0.75
C THR A 220 21.13 -32.41 0.69
N ASP A 221 21.29 -31.11 0.99
CA ASP A 221 21.56 -30.64 2.34
C ASP A 221 20.34 -30.83 3.26
N ASP A 222 20.60 -31.15 4.53
CA ASP A 222 19.58 -31.34 5.57
C ASP A 222 18.94 -30.03 6.07
N ALA A 223 19.15 -28.91 5.36
CA ALA A 223 18.54 -27.63 5.68
C ALA A 223 17.09 -27.56 5.20
N TRP A 224 16.19 -27.03 6.04
CA TRP A 224 14.82 -26.74 5.63
C TRP A 224 14.78 -25.61 4.60
N ALA A 225 13.98 -25.77 3.54
CA ALA A 225 13.77 -24.74 2.52
C ALA A 225 12.29 -24.56 2.19
N GLY A 226 11.89 -23.32 1.96
CA GLY A 226 10.50 -22.98 1.69
C GLY A 226 10.22 -21.48 1.65
N VAL A 227 8.94 -21.15 1.76
CA VAL A 227 8.46 -19.76 1.86
C VAL A 227 7.85 -19.57 3.23
N LEU A 228 8.21 -18.50 3.92
CA LEU A 228 7.50 -17.99 5.09
C LEU A 228 6.60 -16.85 4.63
N PRO A 229 5.28 -17.08 4.43
CA PRO A 229 4.39 -16.05 3.93
C PRO A 229 4.30 -14.87 4.90
N PHE A 230 4.23 -13.66 4.36
CA PHE A 230 4.03 -12.43 5.11
C PHE A 230 2.74 -11.76 4.61
N ALA A 231 1.84 -11.45 5.53
CA ALA A 231 0.57 -10.80 5.21
C ALA A 231 0.35 -9.64 6.18
N THR A 232 -0.07 -8.50 5.63
CA THR A 232 -0.50 -7.32 6.39
C THR A 232 -2.02 -7.25 6.44
N GLY A 233 -2.56 -6.64 7.50
CA GLY A 233 -3.99 -6.46 7.65
C GLY A 233 -4.30 -5.59 8.85
N PHE A 234 -5.55 -5.13 8.95
CA PHE A 234 -6.00 -4.36 10.10
C PHE A 234 -6.20 -5.25 11.33
N GLY A 235 -5.68 -4.81 12.47
CA GLY A 235 -5.95 -5.41 13.77
C GLY A 235 -7.28 -4.95 14.38
N PRO A 236 -7.64 -5.46 15.57
CA PRO A 236 -8.80 -5.00 16.34
C PRO A 236 -8.85 -3.47 16.49
N PRO A 237 -10.00 -2.81 16.20
CA PRO A 237 -10.15 -1.38 16.41
C PRO A 237 -9.96 -1.03 17.89
N GLN A 238 -9.19 0.02 18.14
CA GLN A 238 -8.95 0.55 19.49
C GLN A 238 -9.73 1.86 19.61
N PRO A 239 -10.74 1.95 20.48
CA PRO A 239 -11.52 3.17 20.64
C PRO A 239 -10.66 4.29 21.24
N ALA A 240 -10.95 5.54 20.87
CA ALA A 240 -10.33 6.69 21.49
C ALA A 240 -10.71 6.75 22.99
N PRO A 241 -9.79 7.16 23.89
CA PRO A 241 -10.05 7.18 25.34
C PRO A 241 -11.29 7.99 25.75
N GLU A 242 -11.57 9.06 25.02
CA GLU A 242 -12.69 9.99 25.25
C GLU A 242 -14.01 9.56 24.60
N LEU A 243 -14.01 8.45 23.86
CA LEU A 243 -15.21 7.97 23.17
C LEU A 243 -16.26 7.51 24.19
N PRO A 244 -17.53 7.96 24.08
CA PRO A 244 -18.58 7.47 24.95
C PRO A 244 -18.69 5.94 24.94
N VAL A 245 -18.85 5.35 26.12
CA VAL A 245 -18.96 3.90 26.30
C VAL A 245 -20.18 3.38 25.53
N GLY A 246 -20.01 2.25 24.83
CA GLY A 246 -21.09 1.55 24.15
C GLY A 246 -21.45 2.07 22.76
N LEU A 247 -20.70 3.03 22.19
CA LEU A 247 -20.90 3.41 20.80
C LEU A 247 -20.52 2.26 19.86
N PRO A 248 -21.41 1.88 18.92
CA PRO A 248 -21.12 0.80 17.99
C PRO A 248 -20.03 1.22 16.99
N LEU A 249 -19.22 0.26 16.55
CA LEU A 249 -18.30 0.50 15.43
C LEU A 249 -19.10 0.96 14.20
N PRO A 250 -18.62 1.96 13.45
CA PRO A 250 -19.26 2.34 12.19
C PRO A 250 -19.20 1.24 11.13
N ARG A 251 -20.06 1.31 10.10
CA ARG A 251 -20.11 0.29 9.04
C ARG A 251 -18.81 0.28 8.25
N SER A 252 -18.24 1.46 7.96
CA SER A 252 -16.97 1.59 7.24
C SER A 252 -15.83 0.85 7.96
N VAL A 253 -15.75 0.95 9.29
CA VAL A 253 -14.73 0.29 10.11
C VAL A 253 -14.94 -1.22 10.11
N ARG A 254 -16.18 -1.70 10.32
CA ARG A 254 -16.51 -3.14 10.25
C ARG A 254 -16.34 -3.77 8.87
N ALA A 255 -16.32 -2.97 7.80
CA ALA A 255 -16.11 -3.49 6.46
C ALA A 255 -14.62 -3.80 6.19
N VAL A 256 -13.73 -3.04 6.83
CA VAL A 256 -12.28 -3.15 6.63
C VAL A 256 -11.61 -4.01 7.71
N TYR A 257 -12.10 -3.90 8.94
CA TYR A 257 -11.85 -4.87 9.99
C TYR A 257 -12.72 -6.11 9.73
N GLY A 258 -12.12 -7.25 9.40
CA GLY A 258 -12.86 -8.52 9.22
C GLY A 258 -13.72 -8.86 10.45
N PRO A 259 -14.59 -9.89 10.38
CA PRO A 259 -15.50 -10.21 11.47
C PRO A 259 -14.73 -10.40 12.78
N ASP A 260 -15.21 -9.71 13.83
CA ASP A 260 -14.65 -9.75 15.17
C ASP A 260 -14.54 -11.21 15.65
N PRO A 261 -13.31 -11.71 15.92
CA PRO A 261 -13.13 -13.08 16.40
C PRO A 261 -13.78 -13.33 17.77
N ASP A 262 -14.10 -12.28 18.55
CA ASP A 262 -14.75 -12.39 19.86
C ASP A 262 -16.29 -12.31 19.79
N ALA A 263 -16.87 -11.70 18.77
CA ALA A 263 -18.32 -11.76 18.50
C ALA A 263 -18.83 -13.21 18.28
N ALA A 264 -17.97 -14.10 17.79
CA ALA A 264 -18.27 -15.53 17.65
C ALA A 264 -18.34 -16.29 19.00
N LYS A 265 -17.77 -15.74 20.07
CA LYS A 265 -17.78 -16.36 21.42
C LYS A 265 -19.02 -16.00 22.22
N GLU A 266 -19.53 -14.78 22.09
CA GLU A 266 -20.77 -14.35 22.78
C GLU A 266 -22.01 -15.12 22.30
N GLY A 267 -22.08 -15.46 21.00
CA GLY A 267 -23.17 -16.27 20.45
C GLY A 267 -23.19 -17.74 20.93
N ARG A 268 -22.10 -18.23 21.55
CA ARG A 268 -22.01 -19.59 22.10
C ARG A 268 -22.34 -19.66 23.60
N GLN A 269 -22.21 -18.55 24.33
CA GLN A 269 -22.51 -18.51 25.77
C GLN A 269 -24.01 -18.32 26.05
N ASN A 270 -24.76 -17.67 25.14
CA ASN A 270 -26.22 -17.51 25.26
C ASN A 270 -27.05 -18.68 24.72
N ARG A 271 -26.46 -19.87 24.52
CA ARG A 271 -27.14 -21.10 24.10
C ARG A 271 -26.94 -22.26 25.07
N ARG A 272 -26.94 -21.98 26.37
CA ARG A 272 -27.03 -22.99 27.44
C ARG A 272 -28.16 -22.67 28.38
#